data_AF-A0A831SIS2-F1
#
_entry.id   AF-A0A831SIS2-F1
#
_cell.length_a   1.000
_cell.length_b   1.000
_cell.length_c   1.000
_cell.angle_alpha   90.00
_cell.angle_beta   90.00
_cell.angle_gamma   90.00
#
_symmetry.space_group_name_H-M   'P 1'
#
loop_
_entity.id
_entity.type
_entity.pdbx_description
1 polymer ?
#
loop_
_entity_poly.entity_id
_entity_poly.type
_entity_poly.pdbx_seq_one_letter_code
_entity_poly.pdbx_strand_id
1 'polypeptide(L)'
;MTIKTKETKYLTTKDVALITNHSQKTVTRWLEKGILKGYRIGSNGHWRIMPKDLRLFMIKHEIPAPDPKNFPSKLRELILTCEASQTCWEFFQTKGEDIKKHTSKGCTNCLVYKVRALNCYALKEEVDHKKIFCEYDCSVCSYYIYLKDNGYLGE
;
A
#
# COMPACT_ATOMS: atom_id res chain seq x y z
N MET A 1 -30.89 6.71 -5.29
CA MET A 1 -29.69 6.00 -4.81
C MET A 1 -28.47 6.69 -5.38
N THR A 2 -27.84 7.58 -4.61
CA THR A 2 -26.65 8.30 -5.06
C THR A 2 -25.44 7.41 -4.75
N ILE A 3 -24.90 6.74 -5.76
CA ILE A 3 -23.60 6.10 -5.65
C ILE A 3 -22.59 7.22 -5.42
N LYS A 4 -22.18 7.44 -4.17
CA LYS A 4 -21.02 8.29 -3.86
C LYS A 4 -19.79 7.55 -4.38
N THR A 5 -19.43 7.79 -5.64
CA THR A 5 -18.14 7.37 -6.19
C THR A 5 -17.05 8.09 -5.40
N LYS A 6 -16.39 7.38 -4.49
CA LYS A 6 -15.15 7.81 -3.84
C LYS A 6 -14.20 8.20 -4.98
N GLU A 7 -13.94 9.50 -5.17
CA GLU A 7 -13.07 9.99 -6.24
C GLU A 7 -11.71 9.30 -6.12
N THR A 8 -11.46 8.32 -6.98
CA THR A 8 -10.14 7.69 -7.10
C THR A 8 -9.26 8.72 -7.80
N LYS A 9 -8.53 9.51 -7.00
CA LYS A 9 -7.58 10.52 -7.49
C LYS A 9 -6.38 9.79 -8.11
N TYR A 10 -6.36 9.66 -9.43
CA TYR A 10 -5.22 9.14 -10.18
C TYR A 10 -4.07 10.15 -10.20
N LEU A 11 -2.84 9.66 -10.33
CA LEU A 11 -1.63 10.46 -10.55
C LEU A 11 -1.37 10.62 -12.06
N THR A 12 -0.88 11.80 -12.45
CA THR A 12 -0.35 12.08 -13.79
C THR A 12 1.15 11.83 -13.86
N THR A 13 1.72 11.79 -15.07
CA THR A 13 3.19 11.71 -15.25
C THR A 13 3.92 12.87 -14.59
N LYS A 14 3.30 14.06 -14.54
CA LYS A 14 3.84 15.23 -13.85
C LYS A 14 3.89 15.04 -12.34
N ASP A 15 2.84 14.47 -11.77
CA ASP A 15 2.77 14.18 -10.33
C ASP A 15 3.83 13.14 -9.92
N VAL A 16 3.94 12.05 -10.69
CA VAL A 16 4.93 11.00 -10.45
C VAL A 16 6.36 11.55 -10.58
N ALA A 17 6.61 12.40 -11.58
CA ALA A 17 7.90 13.04 -11.79
C ALA A 17 8.31 13.89 -10.56
N LEU A 18 7.37 14.65 -10.02
CA LEU A 18 7.58 15.45 -8.81
C LEU A 18 7.85 14.56 -7.58
N ILE A 19 7.07 13.50 -7.40
CA ILE A 19 7.19 12.56 -6.26
C ILE A 19 8.53 11.83 -6.27
N THR A 20 8.94 11.35 -7.43
CA THR A 20 10.14 10.52 -7.59
C THR A 20 11.40 11.35 -7.84
N ASN A 21 11.29 12.67 -7.97
CA ASN A 21 12.39 13.56 -8.36
C ASN A 21 13.07 13.14 -9.68
N HIS A 22 12.28 12.69 -10.65
CA HIS A 22 12.73 12.30 -12.00
C HIS A 22 12.04 13.14 -13.08
N SER A 23 12.58 13.12 -14.30
CA SER A 23 11.93 13.80 -15.43
C SER A 23 10.63 13.10 -15.87
N GLN A 24 9.65 13.86 -16.38
CA GLN A 24 8.42 13.28 -16.98
C GLN A 24 8.73 12.32 -18.14
N LYS A 25 9.84 12.55 -18.86
CA LYS A 25 10.32 11.66 -19.93
C LYS A 25 10.75 10.30 -19.37
N THR A 26 11.41 10.30 -18.21
CA THR A 26 11.78 9.07 -17.50
C THR A 26 10.53 8.30 -17.06
N VAL A 27 9.57 8.99 -16.44
CA VAL A 27 8.30 8.37 -16.03
C VAL A 27 7.55 7.75 -17.21
N THR A 28 7.49 8.46 -18.34
CA THR A 28 6.84 7.96 -19.56
C THR A 28 7.53 6.69 -20.07
N ARG A 29 8.88 6.65 -20.06
CA ARG A 29 9.63 5.44 -20.43
C ARG A 29 9.36 4.26 -19.49
N TRP A 30 9.20 4.49 -18.19
CA TRP A 30 8.83 3.42 -17.25
C TRP A 30 7.45 2.85 -17.56
N LEU A 31 6.49 3.72 -17.90
CA LEU A 31 5.12 3.31 -18.28
C LEU A 31 5.08 2.55 -19.60
N GLU A 32 5.79 3.04 -20.62
CA GLU A 32 5.88 2.40 -21.94
C GLU A 32 6.57 1.04 -21.89
N LYS A 33 7.56 0.88 -21.01
CA LYS A 33 8.24 -0.40 -20.77
C LYS A 33 7.50 -1.32 -19.80
N GLY A 34 6.38 -0.89 -19.22
CA GLY A 34 5.63 -1.66 -18.21
C GLY A 34 6.33 -1.82 -16.86
N ILE A 35 7.42 -1.06 -16.61
CA ILE A 35 8.14 -1.07 -15.33
C ILE A 35 7.28 -0.38 -14.26
N LEU A 36 6.66 0.76 -14.61
CA LEU A 36 5.64 1.41 -13.80
C LEU A 36 4.27 1.06 -14.38
N LYS A 37 3.35 0.59 -13.55
CA LYS A 37 1.98 0.27 -13.97
C LYS A 37 1.16 1.54 -14.11
N GLY A 38 0.40 1.63 -15.20
CA GLY A 38 -0.52 2.72 -15.49
C GLY A 38 -1.35 2.42 -16.73
N TYR A 39 -2.31 3.29 -17.04
CA TYR A 39 -3.15 3.17 -18.24
C TYR A 39 -3.32 4.51 -18.95
N ARG A 40 -3.63 4.49 -20.25
CA ARG A 40 -3.95 5.69 -21.04
C ARG A 40 -5.46 5.86 -21.17
N ILE A 41 -5.91 7.11 -21.17
CA ILE A 41 -7.32 7.44 -21.47
C ILE A 41 -7.53 7.46 -22.99
N GLY A 42 -7.91 6.32 -23.57
CA GLY A 42 -8.03 6.17 -25.02
C GLY A 42 -6.67 5.97 -25.72
N SER A 43 -6.68 5.84 -27.05
CA SER A 43 -5.51 5.46 -27.86
C SER A 43 -4.36 6.48 -27.80
N ASN A 44 -4.68 7.78 -27.79
CA ASN A 44 -3.70 8.88 -27.66
C ASN A 44 -3.77 9.58 -26.29
N GLY A 45 -4.30 8.90 -25.29
CA GLY A 45 -4.54 9.47 -23.97
C GLY A 45 -3.29 9.81 -23.17
N HIS A 46 -3.46 10.74 -22.24
CA HIS A 46 -2.52 10.93 -21.14
C HIS A 46 -2.53 9.73 -20.20
N TRP A 47 -1.36 9.40 -19.66
CA TRP A 47 -1.22 8.36 -18.65
C TRP A 47 -1.91 8.71 -17.33
N ARG A 48 -2.44 7.68 -16.70
CA ARG A 48 -2.99 7.68 -15.34
C ARG A 48 -2.36 6.54 -14.56
N ILE A 49 -1.87 6.87 -13.38
CA ILE A 49 -1.16 5.97 -12.48
C ILE A 49 -1.96 5.89 -11.19
N MET A 50 -2.24 4.68 -10.71
CA MET A 50 -2.86 4.56 -9.40
C MET A 50 -1.82 4.88 -8.31
N PRO A 51 -2.19 5.60 -7.24
CA PRO A 51 -1.25 5.90 -6.15
C PRO A 51 -0.60 4.65 -5.55
N LYS A 52 -1.36 3.55 -5.43
CA LYS A 52 -0.84 2.24 -5.00
C LYS A 52 0.26 1.69 -5.92
N ASP A 53 0.10 1.83 -7.23
CA ASP A 53 1.02 1.29 -8.22
C ASP A 53 2.34 2.07 -8.18
N LEU A 54 2.28 3.39 -7.97
CA LEU A 54 3.47 4.20 -7.73
C LEU A 54 4.19 3.78 -6.44
N ARG A 55 3.45 3.57 -5.34
CA ARG A 55 4.05 3.14 -4.06
C ARG A 55 4.79 1.81 -4.20
N LEU A 56 4.19 0.82 -4.85
CA LEU A 56 4.81 -0.48 -5.09
C LEU A 56 6.08 -0.34 -5.95
N PHE A 57 6.01 0.46 -7.01
CA PHE A 57 7.16 0.78 -7.85
C PHE A 57 8.30 1.42 -7.03
N MET A 58 7.98 2.38 -6.16
CA MET A 58 8.99 3.03 -5.33
C MET A 58 9.65 2.08 -4.34
N ILE A 59 8.88 1.19 -3.70
CA ILE A 59 9.43 0.18 -2.78
C ILE A 59 10.34 -0.80 -3.55
N LYS A 60 9.85 -1.34 -4.68
CA LYS A 60 10.59 -2.32 -5.49
C LYS A 60 11.91 -1.77 -6.03
N HIS A 61 11.98 -0.47 -6.31
CA HIS A 61 13.15 0.20 -6.86
C HIS A 61 13.90 1.07 -5.84
N GLU A 62 13.62 0.89 -4.55
CA GLU A 62 14.28 1.61 -3.44
C GLU A 62 14.28 3.14 -3.59
N ILE A 63 13.23 3.68 -4.21
CA ILE A 63 13.06 5.13 -4.38
C ILE A 63 12.61 5.72 -3.04
N PRO A 64 13.36 6.67 -2.47
CA PRO A 64 13.01 7.28 -1.19
C PRO A 64 11.62 7.89 -1.21
N ALA A 65 10.86 7.68 -0.13
CA ALA A 65 9.60 8.36 0.05
C ALA A 65 9.84 9.89 0.13
N PRO A 66 9.11 10.71 -0.64
CA PRO A 66 9.24 12.15 -0.54
C PRO A 66 8.82 12.66 0.84
N ASP A 67 9.46 13.72 1.34
CA ASP A 67 8.92 14.46 2.49
C ASP A 67 7.58 15.09 2.10
N PRO A 68 6.45 14.67 2.73
CA PRO A 68 5.12 15.17 2.36
C PRO A 68 4.95 16.69 2.52
N LYS A 69 5.80 17.36 3.31
CA LYS A 69 5.79 18.82 3.50
C LYS A 69 6.15 19.58 2.22
N ASN A 70 6.87 18.94 1.30
CA ASN A 70 7.34 19.57 0.05
C ASN A 70 6.30 19.54 -1.08
N PHE A 71 5.07 19.04 -0.83
CA PHE A 71 4.08 18.80 -1.86
C PHE A 71 2.78 19.58 -1.62
N PRO A 72 2.06 19.96 -2.69
CA PRO A 72 0.73 20.54 -2.58
C PRO A 72 -0.22 19.64 -1.78
N SER A 73 -1.16 20.24 -1.05
CA SER A 73 -2.09 19.56 -0.14
C SER A 73 -2.80 18.34 -0.74
N LYS A 74 -3.25 18.42 -2.00
CA LYS A 74 -3.89 17.30 -2.71
C LYS A 74 -2.96 16.13 -2.99
N LEU A 75 -1.70 16.40 -3.33
CA LEU A 75 -0.67 15.38 -3.55
C LEU A 75 -0.20 14.79 -2.23
N ARG A 76 -0.06 15.62 -1.20
CA ARG A 76 0.24 15.18 0.16
C ARG A 76 -0.85 14.23 0.68
N GLU A 77 -2.12 14.58 0.53
CA GLU A 77 -3.24 13.70 0.85
C GLU A 77 -3.09 12.39 0.08
N LEU A 78 -2.79 12.42 -1.22
CA LEU A 78 -2.67 11.22 -2.04
C LEU A 78 -1.46 10.33 -1.69
N ILE A 79 -0.33 10.92 -1.27
CA ILE A 79 0.87 10.20 -0.80
C ILE A 79 0.61 9.58 0.58
N LEU A 80 -0.13 10.27 1.45
CA LEU A 80 -0.49 9.80 2.79
C LEU A 80 -1.69 8.83 2.79
N THR A 81 -2.56 8.92 1.78
CA THR A 81 -3.76 8.08 1.61
C THR A 81 -3.61 7.03 0.50
N CYS A 82 -2.48 7.02 -0.23
CA CYS A 82 -1.93 5.80 -0.85
C CYS A 82 -2.02 4.76 0.25
N GLU A 83 -2.99 3.85 0.19
CA GLU A 83 -3.29 2.93 1.29
C GLU A 83 -1.98 2.26 1.72
N ALA A 84 -1.34 2.85 2.74
CA ALA A 84 -0.28 2.23 3.49
C ALA A 84 -0.93 0.92 3.90
N SER A 85 -0.34 -0.21 3.49
CA SER A 85 -0.91 -1.53 3.71
C SER A 85 -1.63 -1.52 5.05
N GLN A 86 -2.96 -1.57 5.00
CA GLN A 86 -3.79 -1.34 6.18
C GLN A 86 -3.18 -2.16 7.31
N THR A 87 -2.95 -1.58 8.49
CA THR A 87 -2.28 -2.33 9.56
C THR A 87 -3.10 -3.59 9.88
N CYS A 88 -2.46 -4.64 10.39
CA CYS A 88 -3.19 -5.90 10.59
C CYS A 88 -4.41 -5.71 11.51
N TRP A 89 -4.32 -4.86 12.53
CA TRP A 89 -5.43 -4.59 13.44
C TRP A 89 -6.56 -3.77 12.80
N GLU A 90 -6.25 -2.81 11.91
CA GLU A 90 -7.28 -2.10 11.15
C GLU A 90 -7.98 -3.03 10.17
N PHE A 91 -7.21 -3.91 9.50
CA PHE A 91 -7.74 -4.88 8.55
C PHE A 91 -8.75 -5.80 9.22
N PHE A 92 -8.38 -6.43 10.33
CA PHE A 92 -9.27 -7.34 11.04
C PHE A 92 -10.46 -6.64 11.69
N GLN A 93 -10.39 -5.35 12.00
CA GLN A 93 -11.54 -4.58 12.50
C GLN A 93 -12.59 -4.27 11.43
N THR A 94 -12.18 -4.12 10.16
CA THR A 94 -13.05 -3.56 9.11
C THR A 94 -13.38 -4.52 7.98
N LYS A 95 -12.52 -5.50 7.70
CA LYS A 95 -12.58 -6.36 6.51
C LYS A 95 -12.45 -7.86 6.80
N GLY A 96 -12.07 -8.25 8.01
CA GLY A 96 -11.74 -9.64 8.32
C GLY A 96 -12.91 -10.43 8.90
N GLU A 97 -13.38 -11.45 8.17
CA GLU A 97 -14.29 -12.48 8.72
C GLU A 97 -13.65 -13.28 9.87
N ASP A 98 -12.31 -13.34 9.89
CA ASP A 98 -11.50 -14.02 10.90
C ASP A 98 -11.27 -13.20 12.19
N ILE A 99 -12.02 -12.12 12.43
CA ILE A 99 -11.82 -11.27 13.62
C ILE A 99 -11.81 -12.12 14.90
N LYS A 100 -12.74 -13.09 15.03
CA LYS A 100 -12.83 -13.97 16.21
C LYS A 100 -11.57 -14.82 16.42
N LYS A 101 -10.84 -15.14 15.35
CA LYS A 101 -9.62 -15.96 15.36
C LYS A 101 -8.37 -15.15 15.70
N HIS A 102 -8.32 -13.86 15.34
CA HIS A 102 -7.20 -12.96 15.63
C HIS A 102 -7.42 -12.08 16.88
N THR A 103 -8.62 -12.09 17.47
CA THR A 103 -8.99 -11.24 18.60
C THR A 103 -9.43 -12.00 19.85
N SER A 104 -9.11 -13.30 19.98
CA SER A 104 -9.42 -14.06 21.22
C SER A 104 -8.96 -13.34 22.49
N LYS A 105 -7.89 -12.53 22.41
CA LYS A 105 -7.40 -11.62 23.45
C LYS A 105 -7.41 -10.12 23.07
N GLY A 106 -7.96 -9.77 21.90
CA GLY A 106 -8.01 -8.40 21.35
C GLY A 106 -6.70 -7.91 20.71
N CYS A 107 -6.78 -7.21 19.56
CA CYS A 107 -5.60 -6.66 18.87
C CYS A 107 -4.77 -5.71 19.74
N THR A 108 -5.41 -4.98 20.66
CA THR A 108 -4.75 -4.05 21.59
C THR A 108 -3.75 -4.72 22.52
N ASN A 109 -3.90 -6.03 22.74
CA ASN A 109 -2.99 -6.82 23.56
C ASN A 109 -1.87 -7.49 22.75
N CYS A 110 -1.98 -7.52 21.42
CA CYS A 110 -0.99 -8.14 20.54
C CYS A 110 0.34 -7.37 20.57
N LEU A 111 1.46 -8.11 20.51
CA LEU A 111 2.80 -7.53 20.46
C LEU A 111 2.94 -6.49 19.34
N VAL A 112 2.41 -6.79 18.15
CA VAL A 112 2.43 -5.91 16.97
C VAL A 112 1.83 -4.54 17.31
N TYR A 113 0.70 -4.52 18.02
CA TYR A 113 0.03 -3.28 18.43
C TYR A 113 0.80 -2.57 19.55
N LYS A 114 1.29 -3.32 20.55
CA LYS A 114 2.02 -2.77 21.70
C LYS A 114 3.33 -2.09 21.29
N VAL A 115 4.05 -2.67 20.34
CA VAL A 115 5.32 -2.11 19.83
C VAL A 115 5.11 -1.15 18.66
N ARG A 116 3.86 -0.91 18.25
CA ARG A 116 3.50 -0.08 17.09
C ARG A 116 4.25 -0.50 15.82
N ALA A 117 4.42 -1.80 15.62
CA ALA A 117 5.00 -2.34 14.40
C ALA A 117 4.10 -2.02 13.19
N LEU A 118 4.71 -1.91 12.01
CA LEU A 118 3.99 -1.58 10.77
C LEU A 118 2.80 -2.52 10.51
N ASN A 119 3.03 -3.82 10.64
CA ASN A 119 2.01 -4.86 10.65
C ASN A 119 2.62 -6.18 11.17
N CYS A 120 1.80 -7.22 11.32
CA CYS A 120 2.26 -8.52 11.82
C CYS A 120 3.27 -9.21 10.89
N TYR A 121 3.20 -8.98 9.59
CA TYR A 121 4.12 -9.59 8.62
C TYR A 121 5.51 -8.94 8.69
N ALA A 122 5.57 -7.61 8.71
CA ALA A 122 6.83 -6.88 8.86
C ALA A 122 7.57 -7.28 10.14
N LEU A 123 6.84 -7.46 11.25
CA LEU A 123 7.47 -7.93 12.49
C LEU A 123 7.95 -9.39 12.37
N LYS A 124 7.16 -10.26 11.73
CA LYS A 124 7.53 -11.66 11.50
C LYS A 124 8.84 -11.80 10.72
N GLU A 125 9.12 -10.95 9.73
CA GLU A 125 10.37 -11.03 8.96
C GLU A 125 11.61 -10.76 9.83
N GLU A 126 11.49 -9.96 10.89
CA GLU A 126 12.60 -9.63 11.79
C GLU A 126 12.79 -10.66 12.91
N VAL A 127 11.69 -11.19 13.46
CA VAL A 127 11.75 -12.02 14.68
C VAL A 127 11.17 -13.42 14.51
N ASP A 128 10.84 -13.83 13.28
CA ASP A 128 10.02 -15.00 12.97
C ASP A 128 8.60 -14.92 13.61
N HIS A 129 7.66 -15.77 13.21
CA HIS A 129 6.25 -15.59 13.60
C HIS A 129 6.02 -15.73 15.12
N LYS A 130 6.77 -16.62 15.78
CA LYS A 130 6.72 -16.96 17.23
C LYS A 130 5.36 -17.40 17.81
N LYS A 131 4.26 -17.26 17.06
CA LYS A 131 2.89 -17.68 17.39
C LYS A 131 2.38 -17.23 18.77
N ILE A 132 2.85 -16.08 19.28
CA ILE A 132 2.53 -15.61 20.64
C ILE A 132 1.06 -15.13 20.76
N PHE A 133 0.55 -14.43 19.74
CA PHE A 133 -0.81 -13.88 19.69
C PHE A 133 -1.63 -14.34 18.48
N CYS A 134 -0.97 -15.01 17.54
CA CYS A 134 -1.57 -15.54 16.33
C CYS A 134 -1.08 -16.98 16.19
N GLU A 135 -1.97 -17.95 16.37
CA GLU A 135 -1.62 -19.38 16.29
C GLU A 135 -1.65 -19.91 14.84
N TYR A 136 -2.26 -19.13 13.94
CA TYR A 136 -2.49 -19.49 12.55
C TYR A 136 -1.25 -19.32 11.68
N ASP A 137 -1.14 -20.18 10.68
CA ASP A 137 -0.15 -20.06 9.62
C ASP A 137 -0.52 -18.93 8.64
N CYS A 138 0.49 -18.21 8.16
CA CYS A 138 0.27 -17.08 7.26
C CYS A 138 -0.41 -17.50 5.95
N SER A 139 -0.17 -18.72 5.46
CA SER A 139 -0.74 -19.23 4.20
C SER A 139 -2.27 -19.23 4.16
N VAL A 140 -2.92 -19.30 5.33
CA VAL A 140 -4.38 -19.29 5.48
C VAL A 140 -4.91 -17.99 6.10
N CYS A 141 -4.02 -17.01 6.34
CA CYS A 141 -4.38 -15.75 6.97
C CYS A 141 -4.94 -14.76 5.95
N SER A 142 -6.19 -14.33 6.13
CA SER A 142 -6.86 -13.35 5.27
C SER A 142 -6.07 -12.05 5.10
N TYR A 143 -5.35 -11.60 6.13
CA TYR A 143 -4.49 -10.42 6.03
C TYR A 143 -3.24 -10.68 5.20
N TYR A 144 -2.60 -11.84 5.34
CA TYR A 144 -1.44 -12.20 4.53
C TYR A 144 -1.82 -12.33 3.05
N ILE A 145 -2.95 -12.98 2.76
CA ILE A 145 -3.51 -13.09 1.41
C ILE A 145 -3.79 -11.68 0.86
N TYR A 146 -4.42 -10.80 1.64
CA TYR A 146 -4.61 -9.40 1.25
C TYR A 146 -3.29 -8.69 0.92
N LEU A 147 -2.26 -8.86 1.74
CA LEU A 147 -0.94 -8.28 1.46
C LEU A 147 -0.35 -8.84 0.17
N LYS A 148 -0.47 -10.16 -0.06
CA LYS A 148 0.03 -10.85 -1.25
C LYS A 148 -0.68 -10.39 -2.52
N ASP A 149 -2.01 -10.42 -2.53
CA ASP A 149 -2.85 -10.08 -3.68
C ASP A 149 -2.68 -8.60 -4.09
N ASN A 150 -2.29 -7.75 -3.15
CA ASN A 150 -2.03 -6.32 -3.39
C ASN A 150 -0.54 -6.01 -3.56
N GLY A 151 0.34 -7.01 -3.62
CA GLY A 151 1.77 -6.84 -3.91
C GLY A 151 2.57 -6.15 -2.80
N TYR A 152 2.10 -6.17 -1.55
CA TYR A 152 2.77 -5.53 -0.42
C TYR A 152 3.83 -6.41 0.25
N LEU A 153 3.97 -7.66 -0.19
CA LEU A 153 5.03 -8.58 0.26
C LEU A 153 6.21 -8.46 -0.71
N GLY A 154 7.43 -8.34 -0.18
CA GLY A 154 8.66 -8.42 -0.99
C GLY A 154 8.79 -9.79 -1.65
N GLU A 155 9.51 -9.83 -2.78
CA GLU A 155 9.93 -11.07 -3.46
C GLU A 155 11.02 -11.79 -2.64
#